data_AF-A0A382P509-F1
#
_entry.id   AF-A0A382P509-F1
#
_cell.length_a   1.000
_cell.length_b   1.000
_cell.length_c   1.000
_cell.angle_alpha   90.00
_cell.angle_beta   90.00
_cell.angle_gamma   90.00
#
_symmetry.space_group_name_H-M   'P 1'
#
loop_
_entity.id
_entity.type
_entity.pdbx_description
1 polymer ?
#
loop_
_entity_poly.entity_id
_entity_poly.type
_entity_poly.pdbx_seq_one_letter_code
_entity_poly.pdbx_strand_id
1 'polypeptide(L)'
;MPKYKILKYFIIIFIFAGAMSNGLSFSEKSSRELLLIYSGNTLGELKPCGCTKEEDQGGFERRATYFNQAFLSNKNILLVDTGDSFKEPTPQGKIKANYIMQAMSELKYDVLIPGDKDLVYGESFLNNNKSIPWLLSNAKLKGIDLPKIKIKTFENGLTAAILGIVDPELYYAIKHSG
;
A
#
# COMPACT_ATOMS: atom_id res chain seq x y z
N MET A 1 -33.13 67.81 4.08
CA MET A 1 -33.37 66.62 3.24
C MET A 1 -32.13 65.79 2.81
N PRO A 2 -30.84 66.23 2.91
CA PRO A 2 -29.72 65.42 2.38
C PRO A 2 -29.17 64.35 3.36
N LYS A 3 -29.32 64.53 4.68
CA LYS A 3 -28.77 63.62 5.71
C LYS A 3 -29.37 62.19 5.67
N TYR A 4 -30.66 62.07 5.34
CA TYR A 4 -31.36 60.78 5.24
C TYR A 4 -30.92 59.97 4.01
N LYS A 5 -30.56 60.62 2.90
CA LYS A 5 -30.03 59.94 1.71
C LYS A 5 -28.66 59.32 1.98
N ILE A 6 -27.78 60.06 2.65
CA ILE A 6 -26.42 59.59 3.01
C ILE A 6 -26.51 58.36 3.93
N LEU A 7 -27.37 58.38 4.94
CA LEU A 7 -27.58 57.24 5.85
C LEU A 7 -28.10 55.99 5.12
N LYS A 8 -28.99 56.15 4.13
CA LYS A 8 -29.46 55.05 3.27
C LYS A 8 -28.33 54.42 2.45
N TYR A 9 -27.43 55.23 1.87
CA TYR A 9 -26.29 54.70 1.12
C TYR A 9 -25.32 53.93 2.02
N PHE A 10 -25.06 54.40 3.24
CA PHE A 10 -24.22 53.68 4.21
C PHE A 10 -24.82 52.32 4.63
N ILE A 11 -26.14 52.25 4.83
CA ILE A 11 -26.83 50.99 5.17
C ILE A 11 -26.78 50.01 3.99
N ILE A 12 -26.97 50.48 2.75
CA ILE A 12 -26.89 49.64 1.55
C ILE A 12 -25.47 49.09 1.35
N ILE A 13 -24.43 49.92 1.56
CA ILE A 13 -23.02 49.49 1.44
C ILE A 13 -22.69 48.43 2.52
N PHE A 14 -23.19 48.58 3.74
CA PHE A 14 -22.97 47.59 4.80
C PHE A 14 -23.67 46.26 4.53
N ILE A 15 -24.88 46.27 3.96
CA ILE A 15 -25.59 45.05 3.56
C ILE A 15 -24.87 44.37 2.38
N PHE A 16 -24.33 45.14 1.44
CA PHE A 16 -23.59 44.60 0.30
C PHE A 16 -22.21 44.03 0.72
N ALA A 17 -21.52 44.66 1.67
CA ALA A 17 -20.27 44.16 2.24
C ALA A 17 -20.47 42.89 3.11
N GLY A 18 -21.61 42.80 3.82
CA GLY A 18 -22.03 41.58 4.54
C GLY A 18 -22.38 40.41 3.61
N ALA A 19 -22.85 40.69 2.39
CA ALA A 19 -23.14 39.65 1.40
C ALA A 19 -21.88 39.11 0.70
N MET A 20 -20.81 39.92 0.57
CA MET A 20 -19.55 39.51 -0.07
C MET A 20 -18.56 38.80 0.87
N SER A 21 -18.78 38.84 2.18
CA SER A 21 -17.86 38.22 3.17
C SER A 21 -18.02 36.70 3.30
N ASN A 22 -19.08 36.10 2.73
CA ASN A 22 -19.31 34.66 2.77
C ASN A 22 -18.55 33.87 1.67
N GLY A 23 -17.77 34.54 0.82
CA GLY A 23 -17.06 33.92 -0.30
C GLY A 23 -15.63 33.45 0.01
N LEU A 24 -15.05 33.83 1.15
CA LEU A 24 -13.72 33.39 1.57
C LEU A 24 -13.83 32.12 2.42
N SER A 25 -14.26 31.03 1.80
CA SER A 25 -13.94 29.70 2.32
C SER A 25 -12.42 29.55 2.24
N PHE A 26 -11.73 29.78 3.37
CA PHE A 26 -10.38 29.27 3.53
C PHE A 26 -10.47 27.75 3.36
N SER A 27 -9.89 27.23 2.27
CA SER A 27 -9.69 25.81 2.08
C SER A 27 -8.86 25.32 3.27
N GLU A 28 -9.53 24.68 4.22
CA GLU A 28 -8.87 23.99 5.31
C GLU A 28 -7.91 23.00 4.66
N LYS A 29 -6.61 23.13 4.94
CA LYS A 29 -5.58 22.28 4.34
C LYS A 29 -5.89 20.85 4.75
N SER A 30 -6.49 20.08 3.83
CA SER A 30 -6.86 18.68 4.04
C SER A 30 -5.68 17.95 4.70
N SER A 31 -5.95 17.27 5.82
CA SER A 31 -4.92 16.54 6.55
C SER A 31 -4.22 15.56 5.61
N ARG A 32 -2.90 15.69 5.49
CA ARG A 32 -2.05 14.83 4.63
C ARG A 32 -1.67 13.53 5.35
N GLU A 33 -2.64 12.95 6.07
CA GLU A 33 -2.47 11.68 6.75
C GLU A 33 -2.44 10.52 5.75
N LEU A 34 -1.61 9.54 6.07
CA LEU A 34 -1.45 8.29 5.34
C LEU A 34 -1.55 7.15 6.33
N LEU A 35 -2.40 6.17 6.02
CA LEU A 35 -2.38 4.89 6.74
C LEU A 35 -1.47 3.92 6.00
N LEU A 36 -0.34 3.60 6.61
CA LEU A 36 0.55 2.54 6.14
C LEU A 36 0.16 1.22 6.80
N ILE A 37 -0.22 0.24 5.99
CA ILE A 37 -0.44 -1.14 6.42
C ILE A 37 0.69 -1.97 5.82
N TYR A 38 1.39 -2.74 6.65
CA TYR A 38 2.49 -3.56 6.19
C TYR A 38 2.40 -4.99 6.71
N SER A 39 2.93 -5.92 5.91
CA SER A 39 3.21 -7.30 6.28
C SER A 39 4.59 -7.72 5.78
N GLY A 40 5.01 -8.92 6.14
CA GLY A 40 6.26 -9.51 5.71
C GLY A 40 6.42 -10.87 6.37
N ASN A 41 7.38 -11.65 5.89
CA ASN A 41 7.72 -12.97 6.42
C ASN A 41 6.47 -13.84 6.60
N THR A 42 5.61 -13.85 5.57
CA THR A 42 4.43 -14.74 5.56
C THR A 42 4.86 -16.21 5.54
N LEU A 43 6.05 -16.51 5.01
CA LEU A 43 6.72 -17.81 5.10
C LEU A 43 5.83 -19.00 4.73
N GLY A 44 5.02 -18.86 3.68
CA GLY A 44 4.16 -19.94 3.20
C GLY A 44 2.86 -20.13 3.98
N GLU A 45 2.56 -19.31 4.99
CA GLU A 45 1.38 -19.45 5.83
C GLU A 45 0.16 -18.75 5.23
N LEU A 46 -0.66 -19.53 4.53
CA LEU A 46 -1.95 -19.07 3.98
C LEU A 46 -3.03 -18.93 5.05
N LYS A 47 -3.02 -19.86 6.01
CA LYS A 47 -3.99 -19.99 7.10
C LYS A 47 -3.25 -20.48 8.36
N PRO A 48 -3.76 -20.17 9.56
CA PRO A 48 -3.22 -20.74 10.79
C PRO A 48 -3.25 -22.28 10.80
N CYS A 49 -2.37 -22.91 11.61
CA CYS A 49 -2.47 -24.35 11.93
C CYS A 49 -3.81 -24.63 12.60
N GLY A 50 -4.22 -23.75 13.52
CA GLY A 50 -5.41 -23.92 14.34
C GLY A 50 -5.30 -25.11 15.31
N CYS A 51 -4.09 -25.60 15.54
CA CYS A 51 -3.82 -26.79 16.35
C CYS A 51 -3.92 -26.47 17.85
N THR A 52 -3.70 -25.19 18.21
CA THR A 52 -4.10 -24.59 19.50
C THR A 52 -4.76 -23.23 19.25
N LYS A 53 -5.35 -22.62 20.30
CA LYS A 53 -5.91 -21.26 20.21
C LYS A 53 -4.85 -20.20 19.93
N GLU A 54 -3.66 -20.41 20.49
CA GLU A 54 -2.50 -19.55 20.31
C GLU A 54 -1.96 -19.63 18.88
N GLU A 55 -2.10 -20.79 18.24
CA GLU A 55 -1.72 -21.02 16.84
C GLU A 55 -2.83 -20.68 15.84
N ASP A 56 -4.05 -20.36 16.31
CA ASP A 56 -5.17 -19.92 15.48
C ASP A 56 -5.15 -18.40 15.25
N GLN A 57 -4.04 -17.87 14.75
CA GLN A 57 -3.86 -16.43 14.52
C GLN A 57 -3.56 -16.11 13.06
N GLY A 58 -4.08 -14.98 12.58
CA GLY A 58 -3.79 -14.48 11.22
C GLY A 58 -4.47 -15.30 10.11
N GLY A 59 -3.74 -15.48 9.00
CA GLY A 59 -4.25 -16.02 7.74
C GLY A 59 -4.78 -14.94 6.78
N PHE A 60 -4.77 -15.25 5.47
CA PHE A 60 -5.19 -14.30 4.43
C PHE A 60 -6.66 -13.91 4.51
N GLU A 61 -7.53 -14.79 5.02
CA GLU A 61 -8.95 -14.49 5.19
C GLU A 61 -9.18 -13.38 6.23
N ARG A 62 -8.57 -13.50 7.42
CA ARG A 62 -8.66 -12.47 8.46
C ARG A 62 -7.99 -11.18 8.01
N ARG A 63 -6.89 -11.28 7.28
CA ARG A 63 -6.20 -10.14 6.65
C ARG A 63 -7.13 -9.42 5.67
N ALA A 64 -7.87 -10.15 4.84
CA ALA A 64 -8.85 -9.59 3.91
C ALA A 64 -9.97 -8.83 4.64
N THR A 65 -10.51 -9.42 5.72
CA THR A 65 -11.52 -8.76 6.55
C THR A 65 -11.01 -7.44 7.12
N TYR A 66 -9.79 -7.43 7.67
CA TYR A 66 -9.18 -6.21 8.20
C TYR A 66 -8.99 -5.15 7.10
N PHE A 67 -8.47 -5.53 5.93
CA PHE A 67 -8.28 -4.59 4.82
C PHE A 67 -9.60 -4.00 4.36
N ASN A 68 -10.65 -4.82 4.21
CA ASN A 68 -11.98 -4.35 3.85
C ASN A 68 -12.51 -3.31 4.84
N GLN A 69 -12.33 -3.53 6.15
CA GLN A 69 -12.70 -2.57 7.18
C GLN A 69 -11.86 -1.29 7.09
N ALA A 70 -10.55 -1.42 6.90
CA ALA A 70 -9.65 -0.28 6.76
C ALA A 70 -10.04 0.60 5.57
N PHE A 71 -10.31 0.01 4.40
CA PHE A 71 -10.71 0.72 3.17
C PHE A 71 -12.09 1.41 3.27
N LEU A 72 -12.96 0.96 4.19
CA LEU A 72 -14.21 1.67 4.50
C LEU A 72 -13.95 2.95 5.30
N SER A 73 -12.99 2.92 6.21
CA SER A 73 -12.67 4.03 7.12
C SER A 73 -11.66 5.05 6.57
N ASN A 74 -10.78 4.65 5.65
CA ASN A 74 -9.70 5.49 5.15
C ASN A 74 -9.48 5.29 3.64
N LYS A 75 -9.37 6.40 2.90
CA LYS A 75 -9.11 6.40 1.44
C LYS A 75 -7.62 6.52 1.09
N ASN A 76 -6.81 7.03 2.02
CA ASN A 76 -5.39 7.27 1.84
C ASN A 76 -4.60 6.12 2.50
N ILE A 77 -4.68 4.92 1.91
CA ILE A 77 -4.01 3.72 2.41
C ILE A 77 -2.88 3.32 1.46
N LEU A 78 -1.71 3.04 2.03
CA LEU A 78 -0.59 2.38 1.36
C LEU A 78 -0.42 0.98 1.96
N LEU A 79 -0.60 -0.06 1.13
CA LEU A 79 -0.49 -1.45 1.55
C LEU A 79 0.79 -2.08 1.01
N VAL A 80 1.71 -2.50 1.87
CA VAL A 80 3.03 -3.01 1.46
C VAL A 80 3.36 -4.37 2.07
N ASP A 81 4.13 -5.18 1.37
CA ASP A 81 4.74 -6.40 1.93
C ASP A 81 6.27 -6.33 1.78
N THR A 82 6.98 -6.69 2.84
CA THR A 82 8.45 -6.60 2.90
C THR A 82 9.17 -7.84 2.37
N GLY A 83 8.43 -8.84 1.87
CA GLY A 83 9.00 -10.05 1.27
C GLY A 83 8.97 -11.26 2.19
N ASP A 84 9.63 -12.32 1.73
CA ASP A 84 9.68 -13.66 2.34
C ASP A 84 8.28 -14.25 2.54
N SER A 85 7.49 -14.15 1.48
CA SER A 85 6.15 -14.72 1.41
C SER A 85 6.17 -16.23 1.20
N PHE A 86 7.21 -16.78 0.58
CA PHE A 86 7.38 -18.23 0.39
C PHE A 86 8.31 -18.84 1.45
N LYS A 87 8.51 -20.17 1.41
CA LYS A 87 9.34 -20.87 2.43
C LYS A 87 10.11 -22.06 1.89
N GLU A 88 9.41 -23.16 1.59
CA GLU A 88 10.04 -24.46 1.33
C GLU A 88 10.00 -24.82 -0.17
N PRO A 89 11.13 -25.18 -0.83
CA PRO A 89 11.18 -25.56 -2.24
C PRO A 89 10.59 -26.97 -2.51
N THR A 90 9.39 -27.25 -2.03
CA THR A 90 8.66 -28.52 -2.20
C THR A 90 7.48 -28.38 -3.17
N PRO A 91 6.92 -29.47 -3.72
CA PRO A 91 5.72 -29.41 -4.55
C PRO A 91 4.55 -28.72 -3.84
N GLN A 92 4.32 -29.04 -2.56
CA GLN A 92 3.28 -28.38 -1.76
C GLN A 92 3.60 -26.90 -1.52
N GLY A 93 4.85 -26.57 -1.20
CA GLY A 93 5.29 -25.18 -1.06
C GLY A 93 5.03 -24.37 -2.33
N LYS A 94 5.33 -24.93 -3.50
CA LYS A 94 5.12 -24.26 -4.80
C LYS A 94 3.64 -23.99 -5.08
N ILE A 95 2.76 -24.91 -4.67
CA ILE A 95 1.31 -24.71 -4.72
C ILE A 95 0.91 -23.56 -3.77
N LYS A 96 1.39 -23.57 -2.52
CA LYS A 96 1.13 -22.49 -1.56
C LYS A 96 1.60 -21.14 -2.08
N ALA A 97 2.81 -21.06 -2.63
CA ALA A 97 3.38 -19.83 -3.20
C ALA A 97 2.51 -19.26 -4.32
N ASN A 98 1.95 -20.11 -5.18
CA ASN A 98 0.97 -19.67 -6.17
C ASN A 98 -0.27 -19.06 -5.53
N TYR A 99 -0.89 -19.73 -4.55
CA TYR A 99 -2.06 -19.17 -3.86
C TYR A 99 -1.74 -17.91 -3.08
N ILE A 100 -0.54 -17.79 -2.50
CA ILE A 100 -0.09 -16.57 -1.82
C ILE A 100 0.00 -15.42 -2.81
N MET A 101 0.66 -15.60 -3.96
CA MET A 101 0.69 -14.56 -4.99
C MET A 101 -0.72 -14.19 -5.45
N GLN A 102 -1.61 -15.17 -5.65
CA GLN A 102 -2.99 -14.89 -6.02
C GLN A 102 -3.69 -14.03 -4.96
N ALA A 103 -3.61 -14.43 -3.69
CA ALA A 103 -4.23 -13.72 -2.59
C ALA A 103 -3.65 -12.29 -2.44
N MET A 104 -2.34 -12.10 -2.60
CA MET A 104 -1.73 -10.76 -2.56
C MET A 104 -2.19 -9.89 -3.74
N SER A 105 -2.37 -10.47 -4.92
CA SER A 105 -2.95 -9.76 -6.07
C SER A 105 -4.40 -9.35 -5.79
N GLU A 106 -5.21 -10.24 -5.23
CA GLU A 106 -6.63 -10.00 -4.92
C GLU A 106 -6.82 -8.98 -3.78
N LEU A 107 -5.91 -8.99 -2.80
CA LEU A 107 -5.86 -8.01 -1.71
C LEU A 107 -5.36 -6.63 -2.16
N LYS A 108 -4.94 -6.48 -3.42
CA LYS A 108 -4.52 -5.21 -4.03
C LYS A 108 -3.42 -4.50 -3.24
N TYR A 109 -2.37 -5.25 -2.87
CA TYR A 109 -1.15 -4.63 -2.37
C TYR A 109 -0.66 -3.55 -3.32
N ASP A 110 -0.03 -2.51 -2.79
CA ASP A 110 0.61 -1.47 -3.58
C ASP A 110 2.04 -1.84 -3.93
N VAL A 111 2.77 -2.47 -3.01
CA VAL A 111 4.17 -2.82 -3.19
C VAL A 111 4.45 -4.15 -2.50
N LEU A 112 5.21 -5.01 -3.17
CA LEU A 112 5.88 -6.14 -2.55
C LEU A 112 7.36 -6.09 -2.90
N ILE A 113 8.22 -6.41 -1.94
CA ILE A 113 9.66 -6.57 -2.20
C ILE A 113 9.96 -8.07 -2.26
N PRO A 114 10.73 -8.56 -3.25
CA PRO A 114 11.13 -9.96 -3.28
C PRO A 114 12.25 -10.23 -2.26
N GLY A 115 11.96 -11.01 -1.22
CA GLY A 115 12.97 -11.52 -0.28
C GLY A 115 13.75 -12.72 -0.85
N ASP A 116 14.72 -13.27 -0.13
CA ASP A 116 15.44 -14.47 -0.57
C ASP A 116 14.52 -15.69 -0.63
N LYS A 117 13.58 -15.79 0.31
CA LYS A 117 12.62 -16.91 0.32
C LYS A 117 11.67 -16.85 -0.87
N ASP A 118 11.41 -15.67 -1.42
CA ASP A 118 10.57 -15.53 -2.61
C ASP A 118 11.25 -16.07 -3.88
N LEU A 119 12.57 -16.28 -3.84
CA LEU A 119 13.37 -16.76 -4.97
C LEU A 119 13.66 -18.27 -4.94
N VAL A 120 13.14 -19.02 -3.95
CA VAL A 120 13.40 -20.47 -3.80
C VAL A 120 12.94 -21.33 -4.98
N TYR A 121 12.03 -20.82 -5.83
CA TYR A 121 11.59 -21.50 -7.06
C TYR A 121 12.22 -20.91 -8.33
N GLY A 122 13.26 -20.09 -8.18
CA GLY A 122 13.91 -19.35 -9.25
C GLY A 122 13.25 -18.00 -9.53
N GLU A 123 14.05 -17.05 -9.98
CA GLU A 123 13.63 -15.66 -10.20
C GLU A 123 12.46 -15.56 -11.19
N SER A 124 12.43 -16.39 -12.23
CA SER A 124 11.34 -16.45 -13.21
C SER A 124 9.99 -16.85 -12.64
N PHE A 125 9.94 -17.49 -11.46
CA PHE A 125 8.69 -17.88 -10.82
C PHE A 125 7.83 -16.66 -10.43
N LEU A 126 8.45 -15.51 -10.18
CA LEU A 126 7.74 -14.27 -9.87
C LEU A 126 6.99 -13.71 -11.09
N ASN A 127 7.32 -14.16 -12.31
CA ASN A 127 6.67 -13.80 -13.57
C ASN A 127 5.58 -14.81 -13.97
N ASN A 128 4.56 -14.99 -13.13
CA ASN A 128 3.55 -16.06 -13.29
C ASN A 128 2.17 -15.59 -13.79
N ASN A 129 2.12 -14.52 -14.59
CA ASN A 129 0.90 -13.88 -15.10
C ASN A 129 -0.04 -13.27 -14.03
N LYS A 130 0.37 -13.25 -12.75
CA LYS A 130 -0.35 -12.51 -11.70
C LYS A 130 0.17 -11.08 -11.65
N SER A 131 -0.73 -10.12 -11.50
CA SER A 131 -0.38 -8.69 -11.43
C SER A 131 0.12 -8.34 -10.03
N ILE A 132 1.30 -8.84 -9.66
CA ILE A 132 1.95 -8.52 -8.40
C ILE A 132 2.83 -7.28 -8.57
N PRO A 133 2.66 -6.22 -7.75
CA PRO A 133 3.45 -5.01 -7.86
C PRO A 133 4.81 -5.17 -7.15
N TRP A 134 5.64 -6.06 -7.69
CA TRP A 134 7.02 -6.23 -7.25
C TRP A 134 7.81 -4.92 -7.43
N LEU A 135 8.60 -4.56 -6.42
CA LEU A 135 9.45 -3.37 -6.40
C LEU A 135 10.84 -3.73 -5.89
N LEU A 136 11.89 -3.34 -6.62
CA LEU A 136 13.26 -3.61 -6.22
C LEU A 136 14.19 -2.50 -6.70
N SER A 137 14.54 -1.60 -5.79
CA SER A 137 15.30 -0.39 -6.05
C SER A 137 16.81 -0.63 -6.19
N ASN A 138 17.37 -1.53 -5.37
CA ASN A 138 18.83 -1.68 -5.25
C ASN A 138 19.41 -2.96 -5.88
N ALA A 139 18.59 -3.82 -6.50
CA ALA A 139 19.06 -5.05 -7.15
C ALA A 139 18.29 -5.34 -8.45
N LYS A 140 18.79 -6.28 -9.27
CA LYS A 140 18.11 -6.72 -10.50
C LYS A 140 17.91 -8.23 -10.45
N LEU A 141 16.76 -8.68 -10.93
CA LEU A 141 16.48 -10.09 -11.16
C LEU A 141 16.71 -10.43 -12.64
N LYS A 142 17.23 -11.63 -12.91
CA LYS A 142 17.36 -12.23 -14.23
C LYS A 142 15.97 -12.55 -14.78
N GLY A 143 15.69 -12.05 -15.98
CA GLY A 143 14.45 -12.36 -16.70
C GLY A 143 13.21 -11.61 -16.21
N ILE A 144 13.36 -10.70 -15.24
CA ILE A 144 12.27 -9.83 -14.76
C ILE A 144 12.83 -8.42 -14.56
N ASP A 145 12.29 -7.46 -15.28
CA ASP A 145 12.59 -6.05 -15.05
C ASP A 145 11.60 -5.49 -14.02
N LEU A 146 12.12 -5.12 -12.85
CA LEU A 146 11.32 -4.59 -11.75
C LEU A 146 11.50 -3.07 -11.64
N PRO A 147 10.42 -2.32 -11.38
CA PRO A 147 10.51 -0.87 -11.18
C PRO A 147 11.48 -0.55 -10.02
N LYS A 148 12.20 0.56 -10.17
CA LYS A 148 13.12 1.07 -9.14
C LYS A 148 12.46 1.98 -8.11
N ILE A 149 11.32 2.55 -8.48
CA ILE A 149 10.56 3.47 -7.65
C ILE A 149 9.09 3.30 -8.00
N LYS A 150 8.22 3.36 -6.99
CA LYS A 150 6.78 3.52 -7.20
C LYS A 150 6.36 4.87 -6.65
N ILE A 151 5.61 5.63 -7.43
CA ILE A 151 5.01 6.90 -6.99
C ILE A 151 3.50 6.66 -6.85
N LYS A 152 2.92 7.02 -5.71
CA LYS A 152 1.47 6.96 -5.48
C LYS A 152 0.97 8.30 -4.98
N THR A 153 -0.04 8.86 -5.65
CA THR A 153 -0.76 10.06 -5.21
C THR A 153 -2.09 9.64 -4.58
N PHE A 154 -2.41 10.22 -3.44
CA PHE A 154 -3.60 9.93 -2.64
C PHE A 154 -4.66 11.04 -2.83
N GLU A 155 -5.91 10.75 -2.44
CA GLU A 155 -7.04 11.67 -2.63
C GLU A 155 -6.87 12.99 -1.85
N ASN A 156 -6.14 12.96 -0.74
CA ASN A 156 -5.78 14.17 0.02
C ASN A 156 -4.61 14.98 -0.58
N GLY A 157 -4.14 14.64 -1.78
CA GLY A 157 -3.06 15.32 -2.48
C GLY A 157 -1.66 15.03 -1.92
N LEU A 158 -1.52 14.07 -0.99
CA LEU A 158 -0.21 13.52 -0.63
C LEU A 158 0.34 12.71 -1.81
N THR A 159 1.62 12.85 -2.11
CA THR A 159 2.34 11.96 -3.04
C THR A 159 3.48 11.30 -2.30
N ALA A 160 3.51 9.96 -2.32
CA ALA A 160 4.57 9.16 -1.74
C ALA A 160 5.45 8.54 -2.84
N ALA A 161 6.76 8.60 -2.62
CA ALA A 161 7.73 7.80 -3.34
C ALA A 161 8.11 6.60 -2.49
N ILE A 162 8.01 5.40 -3.08
CA ILE A 162 8.32 4.14 -2.41
C ILE A 162 9.54 3.52 -3.09
N LEU A 163 10.50 3.08 -2.28
CA LEU A 163 11.69 2.34 -2.66
C LEU A 163 11.67 0.97 -1.96
N GLY A 164 12.05 -0.08 -2.68
CA GLY A 164 12.17 -1.44 -2.16
C GLY A 164 13.64 -1.83 -2.06
N ILE A 165 14.13 -2.08 -0.84
CA ILE A 165 15.54 -2.36 -0.58
C ILE A 165 15.66 -3.76 0.01
N VAL A 166 16.58 -4.55 -0.53
CA VAL A 166 16.97 -5.86 0.03
C VAL A 166 18.43 -5.83 0.43
N ASP A 167 18.81 -6.63 1.43
CA ASP A 167 20.21 -6.85 1.72
C ASP A 167 20.87 -7.62 0.56
N PRO A 168 21.93 -7.10 -0.10
CA PRO A 168 22.61 -7.79 -1.19
C PRO A 168 23.16 -9.16 -0.82
N GLU A 169 23.53 -9.38 0.45
CA GLU A 169 24.10 -10.65 0.91
C GLU A 169 23.09 -11.80 0.81
N LEU A 170 21.81 -11.52 1.03
CA LEU A 170 20.73 -12.49 0.91
C LEU A 170 20.65 -13.10 -0.49
N TYR A 171 20.88 -12.30 -1.53
CA TYR A 171 20.85 -12.78 -2.92
C TYR A 171 22.15 -13.46 -3.34
N TYR A 172 23.27 -13.13 -2.69
CA TYR A 172 24.55 -13.80 -2.94
C TYR A 172 24.53 -15.25 -2.44
N ALA A 173 23.97 -15.48 -1.25
CA ALA A 173 23.85 -16.81 -0.65
C ALA A 173 23.05 -17.78 -1.53
N ILE A 174 21.94 -17.34 -2.12
CA ILE A 174 21.10 -18.17 -3.02
C ILE A 174 21.87 -18.62 -4.26
N LYS A 175 22.71 -17.76 -4.85
CA LYS A 175 23.43 -18.08 -6.10
C LYS A 175 24.54 -19.12 -5.94
N HIS A 176 24.98 -19.40 -4.72
CA HIS A 176 26.13 -20.26 -4.44
C HIS A 176 25.80 -21.45 -3.53
N SER A 177 24.53 -21.65 -3.17
CA SER A 177 24.07 -22.76 -2.34
C SER A 177 23.39 -23.88 -3.15
N GLY A 178 23.54 -23.88 -4.49
CA GLY A 178 22.97 -24.86 -5.41
C GLY A 178 24.01 -25.76 -6.05
#